data_AF-A0A2E0FI10-F1
#
_entry.id   AF-A0A2E0FI10-F1
#
_cell.length_a   1.000
_cell.length_b   1.000
_cell.length_c   1.000
_cell.angle_alpha   90.00
_cell.angle_beta   90.00
_cell.angle_gamma   90.00
#
_symmetry.space_group_name_H-M   'P 1'
#
loop_
_entity.id
_entity.type
_entity.pdbx_description
1 polymer ?
#
loop_
_entity_poly.entity_id
_entity_poly.type
_entity_poly.pdbx_seq_one_letter_code
_entity_poly.pdbx_strand_id
1 'polypeptide(L)'
;MKKLITLWLCIACISVWGQSDESDQLDYGFNGIWNSGNVSLDSLHTCLEVKNGTLASFKMILMLNNGAKVLQFNEAGKCFSDKALEALKTCSEGTQVMFSEVMQVQDNGGRSKVKGKSYIVVQ
;
A
#
# COMPACT_ATOMS: atom_id res chain seq x y z
N MET A 1 41.12 -13.66 -56.57
CA MET A 1 40.50 -14.21 -55.34
C MET A 1 40.97 -13.43 -54.13
N LYS A 2 40.09 -12.64 -53.51
CA LYS A 2 40.15 -12.16 -52.11
C LYS A 2 38.73 -11.67 -51.79
N LYS A 3 37.98 -12.46 -51.03
CA LYS A 3 36.67 -12.08 -50.50
C LYS A 3 36.90 -11.18 -49.29
N LEU A 4 36.18 -10.07 -49.21
CA LEU A 4 35.96 -9.38 -47.94
C LEU A 4 34.47 -9.07 -47.83
N ILE A 5 33.90 -9.69 -46.80
CA ILE A 5 32.52 -9.69 -46.35
C ILE A 5 32.38 -8.52 -45.36
N THR A 6 31.12 -8.21 -45.02
CA THR A 6 30.67 -7.56 -43.78
C THR A 6 30.72 -6.01 -43.78
N LEU A 7 29.76 -5.28 -43.19
CA LEU A 7 28.63 -5.62 -42.34
C LEU A 7 27.67 -4.42 -42.36
N TRP A 8 26.36 -4.67 -42.45
CA TRP A 8 25.31 -3.69 -42.14
C TRP A 8 25.42 -3.29 -40.67
N LEU A 9 25.60 -2.01 -40.36
CA LEU A 9 25.41 -1.48 -39.01
C LEU A 9 24.10 -0.67 -38.97
N CYS A 10 23.00 -1.38 -38.72
CA CYS A 10 21.78 -0.76 -38.23
C CYS A 10 22.03 -0.30 -36.79
N ILE A 11 22.27 0.99 -36.59
CA ILE A 11 22.26 1.59 -35.26
C ILE A 11 20.80 1.72 -34.85
N ALA A 12 20.29 0.66 -34.20
CA ALA A 12 18.98 0.64 -33.58
C ALA A 12 19.01 1.45 -32.27
N CYS A 13 17.90 2.15 -32.05
CA CYS A 13 17.55 3.02 -30.94
C CYS A 13 17.94 2.47 -29.56
N ILE A 14 18.65 3.28 -28.77
CA ILE A 14 18.70 3.10 -27.32
C ILE A 14 17.81 4.18 -26.70
N SER A 15 16.50 3.96 -26.73
CA SER A 15 15.62 4.59 -25.75
C SER A 15 15.70 3.78 -24.48
N VAL A 16 16.69 4.09 -23.63
CA VAL A 16 16.65 3.71 -22.21
C VAL A 16 15.56 4.57 -21.59
N TRP A 17 14.34 4.04 -21.62
CA TRP A 17 13.33 4.42 -20.66
C TRP A 17 13.67 3.65 -19.39
N GLY A 18 14.30 4.33 -18.44
CA GLY A 18 14.33 3.87 -17.07
C GLY A 18 12.92 3.90 -16.51
N GLN A 19 12.14 2.84 -16.77
CA GLN A 19 11.02 2.48 -15.91
C GLN A 19 11.66 1.95 -14.63
N SER A 20 11.77 2.82 -13.62
CA SER A 20 12.07 2.39 -12.27
C SER A 20 10.99 1.41 -11.82
N ASP A 21 11.45 0.24 -11.37
CA ASP A 21 10.68 -0.90 -10.88
C ASP A 21 9.54 -0.50 -9.93
N GLU A 22 8.29 -0.57 -10.41
CA GLU A 22 7.09 -0.60 -9.55
C GLU A 22 6.78 -2.03 -9.05
N SER A 23 7.57 -3.04 -9.43
CA SER A 23 7.23 -4.46 -9.18
C SER A 23 7.47 -4.94 -7.75
N ASP A 24 8.31 -4.25 -6.96
CA ASP A 24 8.74 -4.74 -5.64
C ASP A 24 8.10 -3.98 -4.46
N GLN A 25 7.17 -3.06 -4.76
CA GLN A 25 6.51 -2.26 -3.73
C GLN A 25 5.52 -3.13 -2.93
N LEU A 26 5.55 -3.06 -1.59
CA LEU A 26 4.62 -3.77 -0.70
C LEU A 26 3.17 -3.53 -1.12
N ASP A 27 2.52 -4.55 -1.68
CA ASP A 27 1.08 -4.50 -1.93
C ASP A 27 0.34 -4.99 -0.68
N TYR A 28 -0.43 -4.07 -0.09
CA TYR A 28 -1.23 -4.31 1.09
C TYR A 28 -2.67 -3.83 0.90
N GLY A 29 -3.60 -4.46 1.62
CA GLY A 29 -5.01 -4.08 1.68
C GLY A 29 -5.61 -4.47 3.03
N PHE A 30 -6.83 -4.03 3.35
CA PHE A 30 -7.57 -4.60 4.48
C PHE A 30 -8.15 -5.96 4.08
N ASN A 31 -8.28 -6.90 5.01
CA ASN A 31 -8.79 -8.23 4.68
C ASN A 31 -10.34 -8.29 4.52
N GLY A 32 -11.03 -7.14 4.55
CA GLY A 32 -12.47 -7.01 4.25
C GLY A 32 -12.79 -6.80 2.76
N ILE A 33 -14.05 -6.49 2.44
CA ILE A 33 -14.49 -6.28 1.05
C ILE A 33 -14.13 -4.87 0.58
N TRP A 34 -13.35 -4.79 -0.50
CA TRP A 34 -12.92 -3.56 -1.16
C TRP A 34 -13.55 -3.42 -2.54
N ASN A 35 -14.42 -2.43 -2.73
CA ASN A 35 -14.93 -2.10 -4.07
C ASN A 35 -14.80 -0.60 -4.31
N SER A 36 -14.06 -0.21 -5.36
CA SER A 36 -14.02 1.15 -5.90
C SER A 36 -13.75 2.27 -4.86
N GLY A 37 -12.82 2.06 -3.93
CA GLY A 37 -12.46 3.05 -2.89
C GLY A 37 -13.30 2.96 -1.61
N ASN A 38 -14.25 2.04 -1.55
CA ASN A 38 -15.09 1.81 -0.38
C ASN A 38 -14.67 0.54 0.39
N VAL A 39 -14.86 0.55 1.71
CA VAL A 39 -14.59 -0.58 2.62
C VAL A 39 -15.82 -0.97 3.42
N SER A 40 -16.11 -2.27 3.43
CA SER A 40 -16.94 -2.87 4.47
C SER A 40 -16.02 -3.45 5.54
N LEU A 41 -16.13 -2.91 6.75
CA LEU A 41 -15.32 -3.32 7.89
C LEU A 41 -16.09 -4.40 8.66
N ASP A 42 -15.54 -5.61 8.73
CA ASP A 42 -15.99 -6.60 9.70
C ASP A 42 -14.99 -6.73 10.85
N SER A 43 -15.50 -7.23 11.98
CA SER A 43 -14.77 -7.34 13.23
C SER A 43 -13.80 -8.52 13.29
N LEU A 44 -13.78 -9.37 12.26
CA LEU A 44 -12.93 -10.56 12.18
C LEU A 44 -11.60 -10.25 11.50
N HIS A 45 -11.56 -9.19 10.68
CA HIS A 45 -10.36 -8.74 10.00
C HIS A 45 -9.52 -7.80 10.87
N THR A 46 -8.62 -8.42 11.64
CA THR A 46 -7.74 -7.72 12.59
C THR A 46 -6.40 -7.27 12.01
N CYS A 47 -6.13 -7.59 10.74
CA CYS A 47 -4.86 -7.27 10.10
C CYS A 47 -5.05 -6.83 8.64
N LEU A 48 -4.08 -6.06 8.15
CA LEU A 48 -3.88 -5.83 6.73
C LEU A 48 -3.40 -7.13 6.06
N GLU A 49 -4.00 -7.44 4.91
CA GLU A 49 -3.50 -8.42 3.97
C GLU A 49 -2.26 -7.83 3.29
N VAL A 50 -1.19 -8.63 3.20
CA VAL A 50 0.09 -8.24 2.60
C VAL A 50 0.46 -9.32 1.61
N LYS A 51 0.52 -8.99 0.32
CA LYS A 51 0.80 -9.96 -0.74
C LYS A 51 2.29 -10.22 -0.93
N ASN A 52 3.09 -9.16 -0.91
CA ASN A 52 4.52 -9.24 -1.22
C ASN A 52 5.34 -8.53 -0.14
N GLY A 53 6.16 -9.27 0.61
CA GLY A 53 7.05 -8.72 1.62
C GLY A 53 6.46 -8.67 3.03
N THR A 54 7.08 -7.88 3.92
CA THR A 54 6.68 -7.78 5.32
C THR A 54 6.38 -6.32 5.68
N LEU A 55 5.20 -6.07 6.25
CA LEU A 55 4.85 -4.76 6.79
C LEU A 55 5.51 -4.57 8.16
N ALA A 56 6.33 -3.54 8.30
CA ALA A 56 7.02 -3.18 9.54
C ALA A 56 6.13 -2.36 10.48
N SER A 57 5.41 -1.39 9.93
CA SER A 57 4.51 -0.50 10.66
C SER A 57 3.64 0.30 9.71
N PHE A 58 2.57 0.89 10.22
CA PHE A 58 1.77 1.87 9.50
C PHE A 58 1.10 2.83 10.48
N LYS A 59 0.66 3.98 9.96
CA LYS A 59 -0.16 4.93 10.69
C LYS A 59 -1.56 4.97 10.08
N MET A 60 -2.55 4.55 10.84
CA MET A 60 -3.96 4.65 10.47
C MET A 60 -4.54 5.98 10.96
N ILE A 61 -5.30 6.65 10.09
CA ILE A 61 -6.01 7.88 10.39
C ILE A 61 -7.48 7.67 10.05
N LEU A 62 -8.38 7.95 11.00
CA LEU A 62 -9.82 7.96 10.81
C LEU A 62 -10.32 9.40 10.82
N MET A 63 -10.92 9.85 9.73
CA MET A 63 -11.58 11.15 9.64
C MET A 63 -13.08 10.95 9.75
N LEU A 64 -13.59 11.20 10.95
CA LEU A 64 -14.99 11.08 11.33
C LEU A 64 -15.72 12.39 11.02
N ASN A 65 -16.99 12.29 10.62
CA ASN A 65 -17.86 13.44 10.36
C ASN A 65 -17.20 14.47 9.43
N ASN A 66 -16.70 14.02 8.27
CA ASN A 66 -16.00 14.85 7.28
C ASN A 66 -14.79 15.62 7.85
N GLY A 67 -14.07 15.01 8.80
CA GLY A 67 -12.86 15.58 9.40
C GLY A 67 -13.09 16.45 10.64
N ALA A 68 -14.34 16.61 11.10
CA ALA A 68 -14.62 17.30 12.37
C ALA A 68 -13.97 16.61 13.59
N LYS A 69 -13.71 15.29 13.48
CA LYS A 69 -12.91 14.55 14.46
C LYS A 69 -11.92 13.65 13.74
N VAL A 70 -10.68 13.66 14.21
CA VAL A 70 -9.59 12.85 13.66
C VAL A 70 -9.04 11.94 14.75
N LEU A 71 -8.98 10.64 14.47
CA LEU A 71 -8.29 9.65 15.31
C LEU A 71 -7.06 9.14 14.57
N GLN A 72 -5.95 8.93 15.28
CA GLN A 72 -4.70 8.46 14.70
C GLN A 72 -4.16 7.29 15.53
N PHE A 73 -3.69 6.26 14.84
CA PHE A 73 -3.17 5.03 15.44
C PHE A 73 -1.84 4.69 14.77
N ASN A 74 -0.80 4.46 15.57
CA ASN A 74 0.49 3.99 15.09
C ASN A 74 0.58 2.50 15.38
N GLU A 75 0.59 1.70 14.33
CA GLU A 75 0.51 0.26 14.41
C GLU A 75 1.86 -0.37 14.04
N ALA A 76 2.26 -1.37 14.82
CA ALA A 76 3.46 -2.16 14.56
C ALA A 76 3.09 -3.46 13.84
N GLY A 77 3.86 -3.83 12.83
CA GLY A 77 3.55 -4.96 11.98
C GLY A 77 2.33 -4.70 11.10
N LYS A 78 1.50 -5.73 10.90
CA LYS A 78 0.33 -5.70 10.00
C LYS A 78 -1.03 -5.66 10.69
N CYS A 79 -1.07 -5.85 12.00
CA CYS A 79 -2.33 -6.00 12.73
C CYS A 79 -2.68 -4.72 13.46
N PHE A 80 -3.98 -4.47 13.58
CA PHE A 80 -4.52 -3.35 14.33
C PHE A 80 -4.48 -3.63 15.82
N SER A 81 -4.19 -2.61 16.61
CA SER A 81 -4.42 -2.62 18.05
C SER A 81 -5.91 -2.72 18.38
N ASP A 82 -6.24 -3.19 19.59
CA ASP A 82 -7.63 -3.27 20.06
C ASP A 82 -8.36 -1.93 19.98
N LYS A 83 -7.64 -0.83 20.26
CA LYS A 83 -8.17 0.54 20.17
C LYS A 83 -8.50 0.95 18.74
N ALA A 84 -7.65 0.60 17.79
CA ALA A 84 -7.91 0.85 16.37
C ALA A 84 -9.12 0.03 15.90
N LEU A 85 -9.23 -1.23 16.32
CA LEU A 85 -10.38 -2.08 16.00
C LEU A 85 -11.68 -1.55 16.60
N GLU A 86 -11.67 -1.10 17.85
CA GLU A 86 -12.83 -0.49 18.49
C GLU A 86 -13.29 0.78 17.76
N ALA A 87 -12.34 1.62 17.34
CA ALA A 87 -12.65 2.83 16.57
C ALA A 87 -13.22 2.50 15.18
N LEU A 88 -12.70 1.48 14.50
CA LEU A 88 -13.23 0.98 13.23
C LEU A 88 -14.64 0.39 13.36
N LYS A 89 -14.95 -0.27 14.49
CA LYS A 89 -16.29 -0.83 14.76
C LYS A 89 -17.35 0.25 15.03
N THR A 90 -16.92 1.41 15.54
CA THR A 90 -17.82 2.48 15.99
C THR A 90 -17.89 3.64 15.02
N CYS A 91 -17.12 3.63 13.94
CA CYS A 91 -17.19 4.68 12.93
C CYS A 91 -18.46 4.55 12.08
N SER A 92 -18.99 5.68 11.63
CA SER A 92 -20.17 5.73 10.76
C SER A 92 -19.81 5.50 9.30
N GLU A 93 -20.79 5.12 8.50
CA GLU A 93 -20.73 5.26 7.03
C GLU A 93 -20.21 6.65 6.63
N GLY A 94 -19.43 6.70 5.54
CA GLY A 94 -18.78 7.91 5.05
C GLY A 94 -17.49 8.30 5.78
N THR A 95 -17.11 7.60 6.85
CA THR A 95 -15.80 7.81 7.50
C THR A 95 -14.67 7.52 6.53
N GLN A 96 -13.70 8.44 6.43
CA GLN A 96 -12.51 8.20 5.62
C GLN A 96 -11.42 7.53 6.48
N VAL A 97 -10.92 6.39 6.00
CA VAL A 97 -9.81 5.64 6.58
C VAL A 97 -8.58 5.86 5.71
N MET A 98 -7.49 6.35 6.29
CA MET A 98 -6.24 6.58 5.58
C MET A 98 -5.09 5.80 6.23
N PHE A 99 -4.39 5.03 5.41
CA PHE A 99 -3.12 4.40 5.78
C PHE A 99 -1.99 5.29 5.30
N SER A 100 -1.25 5.84 6.24
CA SER A 100 -0.11 6.72 6.03
C SER A 100 1.13 6.12 6.69
N GLU A 101 2.31 6.67 6.38
CA GLU A 101 3.59 6.22 6.98
C GLU A 101 3.76 4.70 6.97
N VAL A 102 3.32 4.06 5.88
CA VAL A 102 3.42 2.62 5.70
C VAL A 102 4.87 2.28 5.48
N MET A 103 5.42 1.37 6.28
CA MET A 103 6.82 0.99 6.26
C MET A 103 6.94 -0.50 5.97
N GLN A 104 7.69 -0.86 4.94
CA GLN A 104 8.04 -2.24 4.58
C GLN A 104 9.41 -2.61 5.16
N VAL A 105 9.59 -3.86 5.57
CA VAL A 105 10.91 -4.45 5.86
C VAL A 105 11.54 -4.89 4.54
N GLN A 106 12.76 -4.44 4.27
CA GLN A 106 13.56 -4.84 3.12
C GLN A 106 14.37 -6.10 3.41
N ASP A 107 14.84 -6.77 2.36
CA ASP A 107 15.65 -8.00 2.46
C ASP A 107 16.95 -7.80 3.26
N ASN A 108 17.50 -6.59 3.26
CA ASN A 108 18.68 -6.22 4.05
C ASN A 108 18.35 -5.91 5.54
N GLY A 109 17.11 -6.11 5.97
CA GLY A 109 16.61 -5.77 7.31
C GLY A 109 16.31 -4.28 7.52
N GLY A 110 16.54 -3.44 6.51
CA GLY A 110 16.20 -2.02 6.50
C GLY A 110 14.70 -1.78 6.39
N ARG A 111 14.30 -0.50 6.46
CA ARG A 111 12.89 -0.10 6.33
C ARG A 111 12.73 0.94 5.22
N SER A 112 11.74 0.76 4.35
CA SER A 112 11.36 1.76 3.35
C SER A 112 9.92 2.18 3.47
N LYS A 113 9.67 3.45 3.15
CA LYS A 113 8.33 4.00 3.07
C LYS A 113 7.64 3.51 1.80
N VAL A 114 6.40 3.08 1.96
CA VAL A 114 5.51 2.66 0.89
C VAL A 114 4.39 3.68 0.72
N LYS A 115 3.80 3.73 -0.48
CA LYS A 115 2.67 4.61 -0.76
C LYS A 115 1.47 4.22 0.08
N GLY A 116 0.89 5.22 0.75
CA GLY A 116 -0.34 5.07 1.51
C GLY A 116 -1.56 4.82 0.62
N LYS A 117 -2.65 4.34 1.24
CA LYS A 117 -3.95 4.08 0.59
C LYS A 117 -5.06 4.71 1.43
N SER A 118 -6.15 5.15 0.81
CA SER A 118 -7.25 5.84 1.47
C SER A 118 -8.59 5.33 0.96
N TYR A 119 -9.57 5.35 1.84
CA TYR A 119 -10.78 4.56 1.69
C TYR A 119 -11.97 5.19 2.42
N ILE A 120 -13.19 4.86 1.99
CA ILE A 120 -14.43 5.35 2.59
C ILE A 120 -15.24 4.17 3.14
N VAL A 121 -15.72 4.27 4.37
CA VAL A 121 -16.56 3.22 4.96
C VAL A 121 -17.95 3.23 4.33
N VAL A 122 -18.39 2.07 3.83
CA VAL A 122 -19.77 1.82 3.37
C VAL A 122 -20.34 0.69 4.22
N GLN A 123 -21.28 0.99 5.11
CA GLN A 123 -21.86 0.01 6.04
C GLN A 123 -23.04 -0.71 5.41
#